data_AF-A0A1C6SBC5-F1
#
_entry.id   AF-A0A1C6SBC5-F1
#
_cell.length_a   1.000
_cell.length_b   1.000
_cell.length_c   1.000
_cell.angle_alpha   90.00
_cell.angle_beta   90.00
_cell.angle_gamma   90.00
#
_symmetry.space_group_name_H-M   'P 1'
#
loop_
_entity.id
_entity.type
_entity.pdbx_description
1 polymer ?
#
loop_
_entity_poly.entity_id
_entity_poly.type
_entity_poly.pdbx_seq_one_letter_code
_entity_poly.pdbx_strand_id
1 'polypeptide(L)'
;MIETTGLSIPDPLPERVGHVGGIESLALDGVRYYFGFDFSSDLVVSPLIDDPAVMAAFASRHLRQTTGAHDAAYWAELVGWATEESSLVPTEEDRRFTTDGVRANRLTPDDHLLYLLAAATTWDGSLAGSPQAGPAYARLGFAEDELPDCLDHCVAVIRADGPDARPDEVTVVSAYLEHAAGRVPGNWGLLFGPLLPA
;
A
#
# COMPACT_ATOMS: atom_id res chain seq x y z
N MET A 1 11.37 18.42 36.39
CA MET A 1 10.38 17.38 36.09
C MET A 1 10.36 17.23 34.59
N ILE A 2 10.76 16.06 34.08
CA ILE A 2 10.76 15.79 32.64
C ILE A 2 9.33 15.39 32.31
N GLU A 3 8.63 16.21 31.52
CA GLU A 3 7.36 15.81 30.94
C GLU A 3 7.61 14.60 30.04
N THR A 4 7.16 13.44 30.48
CA THR A 4 7.06 12.27 29.62
C THR A 4 5.92 12.58 28.66
N THR A 5 6.23 13.11 27.47
CA THR A 5 5.26 13.16 26.37
C THR A 5 4.78 11.74 26.16
N GLY A 6 3.54 11.46 26.59
CA GLY A 6 2.95 10.12 26.48
C GLY A 6 2.99 9.70 25.01
N LEU A 7 3.54 8.51 24.76
CA LEU A 7 3.55 7.88 23.45
C LEU A 7 2.11 7.79 22.93
N SER A 8 1.76 8.60 21.93
CA SER A 8 0.41 8.57 21.34
C SER A 8 0.35 7.43 20.33
N ILE A 9 -0.27 6.31 20.73
CA ILE A 9 -0.50 5.16 19.85
C ILE A 9 -1.69 5.50 18.93
N PRO A 10 -1.55 5.45 17.60
CA PRO A 10 -2.64 5.73 16.68
C PRO A 10 -3.74 4.65 16.77
N ASP A 11 -4.95 5.01 16.35
CA ASP A 11 -6.02 4.03 16.21
C ASP A 11 -5.76 3.09 15.01
N PRO A 12 -6.20 1.83 15.08
CA PRO A 12 -6.11 0.89 13.95
C PRO A 12 -6.98 1.35 12.79
N LEU A 13 -6.69 0.84 11.58
CA LEU A 13 -7.56 1.07 10.44
C LEU A 13 -8.96 0.51 10.71
N PRO A 14 -10.03 1.12 10.19
CA PRO A 14 -11.41 0.65 10.42
C PRO A 14 -11.54 -0.84 10.12
N GLU A 15 -12.17 -1.58 11.04
CA GLU A 15 -12.39 -3.03 10.95
C GLU A 15 -11.12 -3.92 11.00
N ARG A 16 -9.91 -3.33 11.11
CA ARG A 16 -8.62 -4.05 11.12
C ARG A 16 -8.05 -4.23 12.52
N VAL A 17 -8.84 -4.79 13.43
CA VAL A 17 -8.43 -5.02 14.84
C VAL A 17 -8.28 -6.51 15.13
N GLY A 18 -7.17 -6.90 15.76
CA GLY A 18 -6.94 -8.26 16.22
C GLY A 18 -6.43 -9.22 15.15
N HIS A 19 -6.04 -8.70 13.98
CA HIS A 19 -5.45 -9.49 12.89
C HIS A 19 -4.19 -10.23 13.32
N VAL A 20 -4.00 -11.41 12.72
CA VAL A 20 -2.78 -12.20 12.89
C VAL A 20 -1.80 -11.79 11.80
N GLY A 21 -0.76 -11.06 12.16
CA GLY A 21 0.09 -10.42 11.17
C GLY A 21 1.51 -10.15 11.65
N GLY A 22 2.38 -9.80 10.71
CA GLY A 22 3.73 -9.32 10.98
C GLY A 22 3.82 -7.80 10.90
N ILE A 23 5.05 -7.32 11.01
CA ILE A 23 5.40 -5.93 10.74
C ILE A 23 6.20 -5.91 9.46
N GLU A 24 5.87 -4.98 8.59
CA GLU A 24 6.61 -4.65 7.37
C GLU A 24 7.03 -3.18 7.44
N SER A 25 7.98 -2.78 6.60
CA SER A 25 8.37 -1.37 6.51
C SER A 25 8.71 -0.96 5.08
N LEU A 26 8.54 0.34 4.83
CA LEU A 26 8.94 1.01 3.60
C LEU A 26 9.58 2.35 3.95
N ALA A 27 10.31 2.93 3.01
CA ALA A 27 10.80 4.30 3.13
C ALA A 27 10.08 5.20 2.13
N LEU A 28 9.63 6.36 2.60
CA LEU A 28 9.05 7.42 1.76
C LEU A 28 9.79 8.72 2.05
N ASP A 29 10.39 9.31 1.02
CA ASP A 29 11.16 10.57 1.13
C ASP A 29 12.26 10.51 2.21
N GLY A 30 12.88 9.32 2.34
CA GLY A 30 13.92 9.05 3.33
C GLY A 30 13.43 8.78 4.76
N VAL A 31 12.13 8.88 5.02
CA VAL A 31 11.52 8.51 6.30
C VAL A 31 11.06 7.06 6.24
N ARG A 32 11.50 6.25 7.22
CA ARG A 32 11.01 4.87 7.35
C ARG A 32 9.66 4.88 8.05
N TYR A 33 8.70 4.19 7.45
CA TYR A 33 7.41 3.89 8.03
C TYR A 33 7.26 2.39 8.19
N TYR A 34 6.68 2.01 9.32
CA TYR A 34 6.29 0.65 9.66
C TYR A 34 4.78 0.49 9.53
N PHE A 35 4.36 -0.73 9.21
CA PHE A 35 2.95 -1.09 9.18
C PHE A 35 2.75 -2.57 9.51
N GLY A 36 1.57 -2.90 10.02
CA GLY A 36 1.14 -4.28 10.22
C GLY A 36 0.62 -4.86 8.90
N PHE A 37 0.94 -6.12 8.65
CA PHE A 37 0.48 -6.87 7.48
C PHE A 37 -0.04 -8.26 7.89
N ASP A 38 -1.25 -8.60 7.49
CA ASP A 38 -1.85 -9.92 7.68
C ASP A 38 -1.64 -10.75 6.41
N PHE A 39 -0.62 -11.61 6.44
CA PHE A 39 -0.25 -12.50 5.33
C PHE A 39 -1.32 -13.55 4.98
N SER A 40 -2.27 -13.81 5.88
CA SER A 40 -3.31 -14.80 5.63
C SER A 40 -4.47 -14.23 4.82
N SER A 41 -4.83 -12.97 5.09
CA SER A 41 -5.83 -12.24 4.32
C SER A 41 -5.24 -11.39 3.19
N ASP A 42 -3.92 -11.28 3.14
CA ASP A 42 -3.18 -10.46 2.18
C ASP A 42 -3.55 -8.97 2.28
N LEU A 43 -3.54 -8.45 3.50
CA LEU A 43 -4.01 -7.10 3.83
C LEU A 43 -3.02 -6.31 4.68
N VAL A 44 -2.91 -5.01 4.37
CA VAL A 44 -2.39 -4.03 5.32
C VAL A 44 -3.37 -3.89 6.48
N VAL A 45 -2.91 -3.81 7.74
CA VAL A 45 -3.80 -3.78 8.91
C VAL A 45 -3.54 -2.62 9.88
N SER A 46 -2.60 -1.73 9.57
CA SER A 46 -2.32 -0.54 10.38
C SER A 46 -2.14 0.71 9.52
N PRO A 47 -2.23 1.92 10.12
CA PRO A 47 -1.64 3.11 9.52
C PRO A 47 -0.12 2.96 9.35
N LEU A 48 0.48 3.87 8.58
CA LEU A 48 1.93 4.06 8.51
C LEU A 48 2.42 4.74 9.79
N ILE A 49 3.41 4.15 10.47
CA ILE A 49 3.96 4.63 11.74
C ILE A 49 5.47 4.81 11.59
N ASP A 50 5.99 6.01 11.82
CA ASP A 50 7.41 6.36 11.62
C ASP A 50 8.30 6.14 12.84
N ASP A 51 7.71 6.02 14.04
CA ASP A 51 8.43 5.70 15.27
C ASP A 51 8.36 4.19 15.58
N PRO A 52 9.52 3.50 15.66
CA PRO A 52 9.55 2.05 15.90
C PRO A 52 8.97 1.64 17.26
N ALA A 53 9.14 2.47 18.30
CA ALA A 53 8.56 2.21 19.62
C ALA A 53 7.04 2.40 19.61
N VAL A 54 6.53 3.38 18.86
CA VAL A 54 5.08 3.54 18.60
C VAL A 54 4.55 2.32 17.85
N MET A 55 5.25 1.83 16.83
CA MET A 55 4.82 0.66 16.07
C MET A 55 4.72 -0.59 16.95
N ALA A 56 5.73 -0.84 17.79
CA ALA A 56 5.72 -1.98 18.71
C ALA A 56 4.56 -1.89 19.73
N ALA A 57 4.32 -0.69 20.27
CA ALA A 57 3.20 -0.45 21.19
C ALA A 57 1.83 -0.61 20.50
N PHE A 58 1.70 -0.11 19.27
CA PHE A 58 0.53 -0.31 18.42
C PHE A 58 0.25 -1.81 18.21
N ALA A 59 1.28 -2.57 17.80
CA ALA A 59 1.16 -3.99 17.51
C ALA A 59 0.79 -4.80 18.75
N SER A 60 1.39 -4.51 19.90
CA SER A 60 1.04 -5.16 21.17
C SER A 60 -0.44 -4.97 21.54
N ARG A 61 -0.99 -3.79 21.26
CA ARG A 61 -2.38 -3.48 21.56
C ARG A 61 -3.36 -4.07 20.55
N HIS A 62 -3.04 -3.99 19.25
CA HIS A 62 -4.02 -4.18 18.18
C HIS A 62 -3.79 -5.42 17.30
N LEU A 63 -2.59 -6.01 17.30
CA LEU A 63 -2.25 -7.16 16.47
C LEU A 63 -2.08 -8.43 17.31
N ARG A 64 -2.05 -9.56 16.62
CA ARG A 64 -1.85 -10.89 17.20
C ARG A 64 -0.82 -11.66 16.37
N GLN A 65 -0.26 -12.69 17.00
CA GLN A 65 0.46 -13.77 16.33
C GLN A 65 -0.39 -15.03 16.37
N THR A 66 0.00 -16.07 15.63
CA THR A 66 -0.64 -17.39 15.67
C THR A 66 -0.65 -18.01 17.07
N THR A 67 0.28 -17.58 17.93
CA THR A 67 0.41 -17.97 19.34
C THR A 67 -0.35 -17.05 20.31
N GLY A 68 -1.07 -16.04 19.82
CA GLY A 68 -1.90 -15.13 20.62
C GLY A 68 -1.34 -13.71 20.72
N ALA A 69 -1.65 -13.04 21.84
CA ALA A 69 -1.19 -11.69 22.11
C ALA A 69 0.24 -11.70 22.67
N HIS A 70 1.02 -10.68 22.30
CA HIS A 70 2.40 -10.48 22.76
C HIS A 70 2.63 -9.05 23.23
N ASP A 71 3.62 -8.86 24.10
CA ASP A 71 3.97 -7.56 24.64
C ASP A 71 4.78 -6.71 23.65
N ALA A 72 4.99 -5.43 23.98
CA ALA A 72 5.71 -4.51 23.13
C ALA A 72 7.20 -4.89 22.93
N ALA A 73 7.81 -5.66 23.84
CA ALA A 73 9.21 -6.07 23.68
C ALA A 73 9.34 -7.11 22.57
N TYR A 74 8.43 -8.08 22.52
CA TYR A 74 8.33 -9.02 21.40
C TYR A 74 8.12 -8.30 20.07
N TRP A 75 7.18 -7.34 20.01
CA TRP A 75 6.91 -6.61 18.77
C TRP A 75 8.08 -5.70 18.36
N ALA A 76 8.87 -5.19 19.31
CA ALA A 76 10.05 -4.40 19.00
C ALA A 76 11.13 -5.22 18.27
N GLU A 77 11.26 -6.53 18.56
CA GLU A 77 12.13 -7.43 17.79
C GLU A 77 11.65 -7.54 16.34
N LEU A 78 10.34 -7.68 16.10
CA LEU A 78 9.76 -7.74 14.75
C LEU A 78 9.89 -6.42 13.99
N VAL A 79 9.77 -5.27 14.67
CA VAL A 79 10.06 -3.96 14.07
C VAL A 79 11.53 -3.86 13.65
N GLY A 80 12.45 -4.43 14.44
CA GLY A 80 13.85 -4.57 14.08
C GLY A 80 14.04 -5.37 12.80
N TRP A 81 13.45 -6.57 12.70
CA TRP A 81 13.52 -7.39 11.48
C TRP A 81 12.88 -6.69 10.28
N ALA A 82 11.72 -6.05 10.45
CA ALA A 82 11.08 -5.27 9.40
C ALA A 82 11.94 -4.10 8.91
N THR A 83 12.89 -3.63 9.72
CA THR A 83 13.85 -2.59 9.31
C THR A 83 14.94 -3.15 8.40
N GLU A 84 15.31 -4.42 8.56
CA GLU A 84 16.41 -5.06 7.83
C GLU A 84 15.92 -5.80 6.59
N GLU A 85 14.74 -6.42 6.68
CA GLU A 85 14.20 -7.32 5.68
C GLU A 85 12.71 -7.04 5.45
N SER A 86 12.17 -7.61 4.37
CA SER A 86 10.74 -7.61 4.06
C SER A 86 10.34 -9.01 3.60
N SER A 87 9.16 -9.45 4.00
CA SER A 87 8.58 -10.68 3.45
C SER A 87 7.80 -10.42 2.16
N LEU A 88 7.64 -9.16 1.76
CA LEU A 88 6.88 -8.75 0.57
C LEU A 88 7.77 -8.53 -0.65
N VAL A 89 9.00 -8.04 -0.45
CA VAL A 89 9.96 -7.76 -1.52
C VAL A 89 11.37 -8.19 -1.13
N PRO A 90 12.19 -8.61 -2.11
CA PRO A 90 13.50 -9.19 -1.83
C PRO A 90 14.58 -8.16 -1.48
N THR A 91 14.40 -6.89 -1.84
CA THR A 91 15.44 -5.86 -1.62
C THR A 91 14.91 -4.62 -0.91
N GLU A 92 15.81 -3.95 -0.19
CA GLU A 92 15.55 -2.65 0.45
C GLU A 92 15.21 -1.55 -0.58
N GLU A 93 15.67 -1.66 -1.83
CA GLU A 93 15.38 -0.66 -2.86
C GLU A 93 13.94 -0.77 -3.36
N ASP A 94 13.38 -1.98 -3.42
CA ASP A 94 11.99 -2.22 -3.86
C ASP A 94 10.95 -1.64 -2.90
N ARG A 95 11.37 -1.25 -1.68
CA ARG A 95 10.53 -0.63 -0.65
C ARG A 95 10.92 0.82 -0.37
N ARG A 96 11.66 1.46 -1.29
CA ARG A 96 12.02 2.87 -1.23
C ARG A 96 11.24 3.66 -2.26
N PHE A 97 10.44 4.59 -1.77
CA PHE A 97 9.63 5.48 -2.55
C PHE A 97 10.05 6.93 -2.32
N THR A 98 9.82 7.75 -3.32
CA THR A 98 9.83 9.21 -3.17
C THR A 98 8.52 9.73 -3.69
N THR A 99 7.98 10.78 -3.06
CA THR A 99 6.75 11.43 -3.51
C THR A 99 6.86 11.85 -4.99
N ASP A 100 8.00 12.39 -5.38
CA ASP A 100 8.25 12.80 -6.77
C ASP A 100 8.38 11.59 -7.70
N GLY A 101 9.00 10.50 -7.27
CA GLY A 101 9.09 9.26 -8.02
C GLY A 101 7.73 8.60 -8.26
N VAL A 102 6.89 8.53 -7.22
CA VAL A 102 5.51 8.03 -7.34
C VAL A 102 4.70 8.90 -8.31
N ARG A 103 4.83 10.24 -8.21
CA ARG A 103 4.15 11.16 -9.12
C ARG A 103 4.64 11.02 -10.56
N ALA A 104 5.96 10.94 -10.77
CA ALA A 104 6.57 10.85 -12.09
C ALA A 104 6.21 9.54 -12.79
N ASN A 105 6.07 8.44 -12.03
CA ASN A 105 5.73 7.12 -12.55
C ASN A 105 4.26 6.74 -12.33
N ARG A 106 3.36 7.73 -12.13
CA ARG A 106 1.93 7.51 -11.84
C ARG A 106 1.28 6.47 -12.76
N LEU A 107 1.55 6.50 -14.06
CA LEU A 107 0.90 5.60 -15.04
C LEU A 107 1.66 4.28 -15.23
N THR A 108 2.82 4.14 -14.61
CA THR A 108 3.65 2.94 -14.65
C THR A 108 4.21 2.61 -13.26
N PRO A 109 3.36 2.57 -12.22
CA PRO A 109 3.81 2.27 -10.87
C PRO A 109 4.49 0.90 -10.86
N ASP A 110 5.44 0.71 -9.94
CA ASP A 110 6.04 -0.59 -9.74
C ASP A 110 5.04 -1.57 -9.11
N ASP A 111 5.32 -2.86 -9.27
CA ASP A 111 4.43 -3.94 -8.88
C ASP A 111 4.21 -3.95 -7.36
N HIS A 112 5.23 -3.58 -6.57
CA HIS A 112 5.12 -3.53 -5.12
C HIS A 112 4.19 -2.40 -4.65
N LEU A 113 4.30 -1.22 -5.26
CA LEU A 113 3.42 -0.09 -4.98
C LEU A 113 1.96 -0.42 -5.31
N LEU A 114 1.70 -1.07 -6.45
CA LEU A 114 0.36 -1.54 -6.82
C LEU A 114 -0.16 -2.60 -5.85
N TYR A 115 0.67 -3.55 -5.47
CA TYR A 115 0.33 -4.58 -4.50
C TYR A 115 -0.05 -3.95 -3.14
N LEU A 116 0.76 -3.02 -2.62
CA LEU A 116 0.44 -2.32 -1.37
C LEU A 116 -0.84 -1.49 -1.49
N LEU A 117 -1.09 -0.86 -2.65
CA LEU A 117 -2.32 -0.12 -2.89
C LEU A 117 -3.54 -1.06 -2.79
N ALA A 118 -3.50 -2.20 -3.49
CA ALA A 118 -4.55 -3.20 -3.45
C ALA A 118 -4.76 -3.78 -2.04
N ALA A 119 -3.68 -4.15 -1.35
CA ALA A 119 -3.74 -4.66 0.02
C ALA A 119 -4.28 -3.60 1.01
N ALA A 120 -3.96 -2.31 0.80
CA ALA A 120 -4.49 -1.22 1.60
C ALA A 120 -5.98 -0.96 1.34
N THR A 121 -6.47 -1.19 0.12
CA THR A 121 -7.88 -1.02 -0.26
C THR A 121 -8.69 -2.31 -0.22
N THR A 122 -8.21 -3.36 0.45
CA THR A 122 -8.89 -4.67 0.53
C THR A 122 -9.22 -5.29 -0.82
N TRP A 123 -8.34 -5.11 -1.80
CA TRP A 123 -8.53 -5.59 -3.16
C TRP A 123 -9.80 -5.02 -3.82
N ASP A 124 -10.27 -3.85 -3.35
CA ASP A 124 -11.36 -3.08 -3.96
C ASP A 124 -10.87 -2.46 -5.28
N GLY A 125 -10.74 -3.32 -6.29
CA GLY A 125 -10.44 -2.94 -7.66
C GLY A 125 -11.73 -2.60 -8.39
N SER A 126 -11.87 -1.34 -8.77
CA SER A 126 -13.01 -0.90 -9.56
C SER A 126 -12.60 0.15 -10.58
N LEU A 127 -13.27 0.12 -11.73
CA LEU A 127 -13.24 1.20 -12.72
C LEU A 127 -14.43 2.16 -12.53
N ALA A 128 -15.24 1.96 -11.48
CA ALA A 128 -16.38 2.79 -11.19
C ALA A 128 -15.96 4.23 -10.89
N GLY A 129 -16.64 5.18 -11.53
CA GLY A 129 -16.34 6.61 -11.45
C GLY A 129 -15.76 7.20 -12.73
N SER A 130 -15.28 6.37 -13.65
CA SER A 130 -14.82 6.81 -14.98
C SER A 130 -15.74 6.28 -16.10
N PRO A 131 -16.60 7.14 -16.70
CA PRO A 131 -17.46 6.75 -17.82
C PRO A 131 -16.70 6.20 -19.04
N GLN A 132 -15.42 6.57 -19.18
CA GLN A 132 -14.57 6.19 -20.30
C GLN A 132 -13.81 4.87 -20.05
N ALA A 133 -13.63 4.48 -18.78
CA ALA A 133 -12.85 3.30 -18.43
C ALA A 133 -13.51 1.99 -18.89
N GLY A 134 -14.82 1.83 -18.71
CA GLY A 134 -15.55 0.64 -19.18
C GLY A 134 -15.39 0.42 -20.70
N PRO A 135 -15.66 1.43 -21.55
CA PRO A 135 -15.42 1.33 -22.99
C PRO A 135 -13.96 1.07 -23.38
N ALA A 136 -12.98 1.67 -22.67
CA ALA A 136 -11.56 1.43 -22.91
C ALA A 136 -11.19 -0.02 -22.58
N TYR A 137 -11.57 -0.50 -21.40
CA TYR A 137 -11.40 -1.87 -20.95
C TYR A 137 -11.97 -2.89 -21.95
N ALA A 138 -13.19 -2.65 -22.44
CA ALA A 138 -13.82 -3.50 -23.44
C ALA A 138 -13.06 -3.56 -24.78
N ARG A 139 -12.39 -2.47 -25.19
CA ARG A 139 -11.54 -2.47 -26.40
C ARG A 139 -10.24 -3.25 -26.23
N LEU A 140 -9.72 -3.32 -25.00
CA LEU A 140 -8.55 -4.13 -24.67
C LEU A 140 -8.87 -5.64 -24.68
N GLY A 141 -10.15 -6.02 -24.57
CA GLY A 141 -10.63 -7.38 -24.81
C GLY A 141 -10.50 -8.35 -23.63
N PHE A 142 -10.32 -7.82 -22.41
CA PHE A 142 -10.32 -8.61 -21.16
C PHE A 142 -11.74 -8.90 -20.67
N ALA A 143 -11.93 -10.02 -19.97
CA ALA A 143 -13.18 -10.35 -19.30
C ALA A 143 -13.37 -9.51 -18.01
N GLU A 144 -14.61 -9.31 -17.55
CA GLU A 144 -14.90 -8.40 -16.42
C GLU A 144 -14.16 -8.76 -15.10
N ASP A 145 -13.81 -10.02 -14.90
CA ASP A 145 -13.09 -10.53 -13.73
C ASP A 145 -11.56 -10.55 -13.90
N GLU A 146 -11.04 -10.16 -15.06
CA GLU A 146 -9.61 -10.11 -15.38
C GLU A 146 -9.01 -8.71 -15.20
N LEU A 147 -9.59 -7.89 -14.31
CA LEU A 147 -9.07 -6.54 -14.06
C LEU A 147 -7.61 -6.53 -13.58
N PRO A 148 -7.16 -7.41 -12.66
CA PRO A 148 -5.74 -7.48 -12.28
C PRO A 148 -4.81 -7.75 -13.47
N ASP A 149 -5.11 -8.77 -14.28
CA ASP A 149 -4.32 -9.13 -15.46
C ASP A 149 -4.31 -7.99 -16.51
N CYS A 150 -5.44 -7.30 -16.65
CA CYS A 150 -5.54 -6.12 -17.50
C CYS A 150 -4.65 -4.97 -16.99
N LEU A 151 -4.59 -4.72 -15.69
CA LEU A 151 -3.75 -3.67 -15.11
C LEU A 151 -2.27 -3.96 -15.33
N ASP A 152 -1.83 -5.20 -15.08
CA ASP A 152 -0.45 -5.63 -15.32
C ASP A 152 -0.08 -5.44 -16.80
N HIS A 153 -0.98 -5.85 -17.71
CA HIS A 153 -0.82 -5.62 -19.14
C HIS A 153 -0.70 -4.13 -19.47
N CYS A 154 -1.64 -3.31 -19.00
CA CYS A 154 -1.69 -1.87 -19.27
C CYS A 154 -0.41 -1.17 -18.81
N VAL A 155 0.03 -1.43 -17.57
CA VAL A 155 1.26 -0.86 -17.02
C VAL A 155 2.48 -1.26 -17.84
N ALA A 156 2.58 -2.55 -18.22
CA ALA A 156 3.69 -3.04 -19.03
C ALA A 156 3.76 -2.36 -20.41
N VAL A 157 2.64 -2.21 -21.12
CA VAL A 157 2.63 -1.61 -22.46
C VAL A 157 2.79 -0.09 -22.44
N ILE A 158 2.24 0.61 -21.43
CA ILE A 158 2.51 2.04 -21.24
C ILE A 158 3.99 2.27 -20.98
N ARG A 159 4.63 1.42 -20.17
CA ARG A 159 6.07 1.50 -19.88
C ARG A 159 6.91 1.27 -21.14
N ALA A 160 6.49 0.35 -22.01
CA ALA A 160 7.22 0.02 -23.23
C ALA A 160 7.08 1.09 -24.33
N ASP A 161 5.86 1.57 -24.57
CA ASP A 161 5.55 2.38 -25.75
C ASP A 161 5.27 3.86 -25.44
N GLY A 162 5.11 4.20 -24.16
CA GLY A 162 4.74 5.52 -23.69
C GLY A 162 3.22 5.75 -23.66
N PRO A 163 2.75 6.65 -22.78
CA PRO A 163 1.32 6.88 -22.56
C PRO A 163 0.58 7.44 -23.79
N ASP A 164 1.25 8.25 -24.61
CA ASP A 164 0.64 8.85 -25.82
C ASP A 164 0.25 7.80 -26.87
N ALA A 165 0.94 6.67 -26.90
CA ALA A 165 0.68 5.57 -27.83
C ALA A 165 -0.39 4.59 -27.34
N ARG A 166 -0.80 4.70 -26.06
CA ARG A 166 -1.59 3.70 -25.33
C ARG A 166 -2.80 4.33 -24.61
N PRO A 167 -3.70 5.04 -25.33
CA PRO A 167 -4.75 5.84 -24.70
C PRO A 167 -5.79 5.03 -23.93
N ASP A 168 -6.08 3.79 -24.36
CA ASP A 168 -7.05 2.93 -23.68
C ASP A 168 -6.46 2.39 -22.37
N GLU A 169 -5.21 1.95 -22.41
CA GLU A 169 -4.47 1.48 -21.24
C GLU A 169 -4.27 2.61 -20.21
N VAL A 170 -3.91 3.82 -20.67
CA VAL A 170 -3.82 5.00 -19.80
C VAL A 170 -5.15 5.32 -19.14
N THR A 171 -6.26 5.18 -19.87
CA THR A 171 -7.60 5.43 -19.34
C THR A 171 -7.96 4.42 -18.24
N VAL A 172 -7.67 3.13 -18.46
CA VAL A 172 -7.94 2.07 -17.47
C VAL A 172 -7.09 2.26 -16.22
N VAL A 173 -5.77 2.42 -16.39
CA VAL A 173 -4.84 2.64 -15.26
C VAL A 173 -5.20 3.88 -14.47
N SER A 174 -5.46 5.02 -15.14
CA SER A 174 -5.85 6.24 -14.45
C SER A 174 -7.13 6.07 -13.63
N ALA A 175 -8.15 5.41 -14.20
CA ALA A 175 -9.42 5.20 -13.51
C ALA A 175 -9.26 4.28 -12.28
N TYR A 176 -8.49 3.19 -12.41
CA TYR A 176 -8.19 2.32 -11.28
C TYR A 176 -7.44 3.05 -10.17
N LEU A 177 -6.36 3.77 -10.52
CA LEU A 177 -5.55 4.49 -9.53
C LEU A 177 -6.35 5.60 -8.84
N GLU A 178 -7.18 6.33 -9.57
CA GLU A 178 -8.06 7.35 -8.97
C GLU A 178 -9.09 6.75 -8.02
N HIS A 179 -9.66 5.60 -8.39
CA HIS A 179 -10.58 4.88 -7.52
C HIS A 179 -9.89 4.38 -6.25
N ALA A 180 -8.79 3.64 -6.39
CA ALA A 180 -8.11 2.99 -5.28
C ALA A 180 -7.40 4.02 -4.38
N ALA A 181 -6.56 4.90 -4.94
CA ALA A 181 -5.83 5.90 -4.15
C ALA A 181 -6.76 6.92 -3.48
N GLY A 182 -7.94 7.18 -4.04
CA GLY A 182 -8.96 8.01 -3.40
C GLY A 182 -9.64 7.39 -2.18
N ARG A 183 -9.41 6.09 -1.91
CA ARG A 183 -10.09 5.30 -0.86
C ARG A 183 -9.14 4.66 0.14
N VAL A 184 -7.83 4.89 0.02
CA VAL A 184 -6.85 4.32 0.96
C VAL A 184 -7.15 4.78 2.39
N PRO A 185 -7.08 3.87 3.37
CA PRO A 185 -7.48 4.16 4.74
C PRO A 185 -6.36 4.85 5.54
N GLY A 186 -6.74 5.57 6.60
CA GLY A 186 -5.79 6.18 7.52
C GLY A 186 -4.87 7.21 6.84
N ASN A 187 -3.58 7.15 7.13
CA ASN A 187 -2.56 8.04 6.55
C ASN A 187 -1.84 7.44 5.32
N TRP A 188 -2.34 6.33 4.74
CA TRP A 188 -1.76 5.76 3.52
C TRP A 188 -1.83 6.70 2.31
N GLY A 189 -2.67 7.74 2.37
CA GLY A 189 -2.67 8.85 1.41
C GLY A 189 -1.33 9.58 1.32
N LEU A 190 -0.44 9.46 2.31
CA LEU A 190 0.94 9.96 2.20
C LEU A 190 1.71 9.30 1.05
N LEU A 191 1.60 7.97 0.91
CA LEU A 191 2.28 7.20 -0.14
C LEU A 191 1.52 7.26 -1.47
N PHE A 192 0.19 7.14 -1.43
CA PHE A 192 -0.61 6.95 -2.64
C PHE A 192 -1.24 8.23 -3.20
N GLY A 193 -1.33 9.31 -2.40
CA GLY A 193 -1.84 10.60 -2.86
C GLY A 193 -1.15 11.12 -4.13
N PRO A 194 0.18 10.97 -4.31
CA PRO A 194 0.86 11.37 -5.54
C PRO A 194 0.47 10.59 -6.82
N LEU A 195 -0.28 9.47 -6.69
CA LEU A 195 -0.88 8.77 -7.85
C LEU A 195 -2.11 9.49 -8.39
N LEU A 196 -2.73 10.37 -7.62
CA LEU A 196 -3.87 11.18 -8.06
C LEU A 196 -3.41 12.32 -8.99
N PRO A 197 -4.26 12.78 -9.92
CA PRO A 197 -3.91 13.91 -10.76
C PRO A 197 -3.84 15.18 -9.90
N ALA A 198 -2.97 16.11 -10.28
CA ALA A 198 -2.76 17.38 -9.59
C ALA A 198 -3.94 18.35 -9.72
#